data_AF-A0A0B2RIR1-F1
#
_entry.id   AF-A0A0B2RIR1-F1
#
_cell.length_a   1.000
_cell.length_b   1.000
_cell.length_c   1.000
_cell.angle_alpha   90.00
_cell.angle_beta   90.00
_cell.angle_gamma   90.00
#
_symmetry.space_group_name_H-M   'P 1'
#
loop_
_entity.id
_entity.type
_entity.pdbx_description
1 polymer ?
#
loop_
_entity_poly.entity_id
_entity_poly.type
_entity_poly.pdbx_seq_one_letter_code
_entity_poly.pdbx_strand_id
1 'polypeptide(L)'
;NTLRGLKMDGTWVENPDLIKAEVLQHFQNRFNEPHLNRPNLDGVHFNVLSPTQRKMMVQPFNEEEIRCAVWNCGSDKSPGSDGFNFKFIKHFWKELK
;
A
#
# COMPACT_ATOMS: atom_id res chain seq x y z
N ASN A 1 -1.76 18.66 -14.87
CA ASN A 1 -0.41 18.16 -15.20
C ASN A 1 -0.19 18.23 -16.69
N THR A 2 0.57 19.21 -17.18
CA THR A 2 1.01 19.30 -18.58
C THR A 2 2.52 19.51 -18.60
N LEU A 3 3.23 18.67 -19.34
CA LEU A 3 4.65 18.83 -19.61
C LEU A 3 4.79 19.84 -20.75
N ARG A 4 5.38 21.02 -20.46
CA ARG A 4 5.53 22.12 -21.44
C ARG A 4 6.74 21.96 -22.35
N GLY A 5 7.74 21.20 -21.92
CA GLY A 5 8.97 20.94 -22.64
C GLY A 5 9.86 20.01 -21.84
N LEU A 6 10.87 19.44 -22.49
CA LEU A 6 11.84 18.52 -21.90
C LEU A 6 13.25 18.94 -22.35
N LYS A 7 14.22 18.87 -21.45
CA LYS A 7 15.63 19.07 -21.80
C LYS A 7 16.22 17.74 -22.29
N MET A 8 16.57 17.69 -23.57
CA MET A 8 17.15 16.52 -24.25
C MET A 8 18.51 16.91 -24.82
N ASP A 9 19.57 16.17 -24.49
CA ASP A 9 20.95 16.43 -24.94
C ASP A 9 21.40 17.91 -24.81
N GLY A 10 21.06 18.53 -23.68
CA GLY A 10 21.40 19.93 -23.40
C GLY A 10 20.46 20.97 -24.03
N THR A 11 19.57 20.57 -24.94
CA THR A 11 18.64 21.46 -25.65
C THR A 11 17.24 21.40 -25.07
N TRP A 12 16.56 22.55 -24.96
CA TRP A 12 15.15 22.60 -24.56
C TRP A 12 14.26 22.28 -25.77
N VAL A 13 13.39 21.28 -25.63
CA VAL A 13 12.50 20.83 -26.70
C VAL A 13 11.06 20.88 -26.24
N GLU A 14 10.20 21.48 -27.07
CA GLU A 14 8.78 21.69 -26.78
C GLU A 14 7.86 20.91 -27.73
N ASN A 15 8.43 20.27 -28.77
CA ASN A 15 7.67 19.46 -29.71
C ASN A 15 7.06 18.23 -28.98
N PRO A 16 5.72 18.13 -28.89
CA PRO A 16 5.06 17.07 -28.13
C PRO A 16 5.39 15.65 -28.61
N ASP A 17 5.62 15.45 -29.91
CA ASP A 17 5.89 14.11 -30.46
C ASP A 17 7.31 13.65 -30.12
N LEU A 18 8.28 14.56 -30.15
CA LEU A 18 9.64 14.28 -29.70
C LEU A 18 9.68 14.00 -28.19
N ILE A 19 8.95 14.79 -27.40
CA ILE A 19 8.86 14.58 -25.94
C ILE A 19 8.24 13.22 -25.63
N LYS A 20 7.15 12.84 -26.32
CA LYS A 20 6.52 11.52 -26.12
C LYS A 20 7.47 10.39 -26.48
N ALA A 21 8.20 10.51 -27.59
CA ALA A 21 9.16 9.51 -28.03
C ALA A 21 10.30 9.33 -27.01
N GLU A 22 10.86 10.43 -26.51
CA GLU A 22 11.91 10.38 -25.49
C GLU A 22 11.42 9.78 -24.18
N VAL A 23 10.25 10.20 -23.69
CA VAL A 23 9.66 9.66 -22.46
C VAL A 23 9.40 8.16 -22.60
N LEU A 24 8.87 7.73 -23.75
CA LEU A 24 8.68 6.31 -24.05
C LEU A 24 10.01 5.56 -24.03
N GLN A 25 11.02 6.03 -24.76
CA GLN A 25 12.33 5.41 -24.86
C GLN A 25 13.02 5.34 -23.49
N HIS A 26 12.96 6.41 -22.71
CA HIS A 26 13.51 6.49 -21.37
C HIS A 26 12.94 5.39 -20.48
N PHE A 27 11.61 5.26 -20.42
CA PHE A 27 10.98 4.25 -19.57
C PHE A 27 11.11 2.84 -20.12
N GLN A 28 11.10 2.66 -21.45
CA GLN A 28 11.43 1.38 -22.06
C GLN A 28 12.81 0.91 -21.63
N ASN A 29 13.83 1.77 -21.72
CA ASN A 29 15.19 1.43 -21.29
C ASN A 29 15.27 1.19 -19.78
N ARG A 30 14.59 2.02 -18.99
CA ARG A 30 14.64 1.95 -17.52
C ARG A 30 13.97 0.71 -16.94
N PHE A 31 12.92 0.22 -17.60
CA PHE A 31 12.16 -0.96 -17.21
C PHE A 31 12.44 -2.18 -18.08
N ASN A 32 13.39 -2.07 -19.01
CA ASN A 32 13.91 -3.23 -19.71
C ASN A 32 14.67 -4.11 -18.70
N GLU A 33 14.29 -5.38 -18.62
CA GLU A 33 14.99 -6.37 -17.81
C GLU A 33 15.93 -7.15 -18.74
N PRO A 34 17.25 -6.86 -18.75
CA PRO A 34 18.19 -7.53 -19.64
C PRO A 34 18.46 -8.97 -19.21
N HIS A 35 18.18 -9.33 -17.96
CA HIS A 35 18.44 -10.67 -17.43
C HIS A 35 17.25 -11.59 -17.67
N LEU A 36 17.37 -12.41 -18.72
CA LEU A 36 16.37 -13.45 -19.05
C LEU A 36 16.29 -14.53 -17.95
N ASN A 37 17.37 -14.78 -17.23
CA ASN A 37 17.46 -15.77 -16.15
C ASN A 37 17.40 -15.10 -14.78
N ARG A 38 16.24 -14.54 -14.44
CA ARG A 38 16.00 -14.03 -13.08
C ARG A 38 15.95 -15.22 -12.11
N PRO A 39 16.77 -15.25 -11.04
CA PRO A 39 16.64 -16.29 -10.02
C PRO A 39 15.21 -16.24 -9.48
N ASN A 40 14.55 -17.39 -9.50
CA ASN A 40 13.24 -17.55 -8.89
C ASN A 40 13.39 -18.19 -7.51
N LEU A 41 12.28 -18.35 -6.82
CA LEU A 41 12.24 -18.94 -5.48
C LEU A 41 11.85 -20.43 -5.56
N ASP A 42 12.01 -21.07 -6.72
CA ASP A 42 11.69 -22.48 -6.88
C ASP A 42 12.61 -23.32 -5.97
N GLY A 43 12.01 -24.28 -5.27
CA GLY A 43 12.72 -25.09 -4.28
C GLY A 43 12.95 -24.40 -2.93
N VAL A 44 12.60 -23.10 -2.78
CA VAL A 44 12.60 -22.44 -1.47
C VAL A 44 11.34 -22.81 -0.71
N HIS A 45 11.51 -23.46 0.44
CA HIS A 45 10.40 -23.75 1.35
C HIS A 45 10.07 -22.53 2.20
N PHE A 46 8.89 -21.95 1.97
CA PHE A 46 8.34 -20.90 2.82
C PHE A 46 7.46 -21.50 3.92
N ASN A 47 7.42 -20.83 5.07
CA ASN A 47 6.42 -21.12 6.08
C ASN A 47 5.04 -20.83 5.48
N VAL A 48 4.21 -21.86 5.39
CA VAL A 48 2.83 -21.75 4.94
C VAL A 48 1.89 -21.82 6.10
N LEU A 49 0.84 -21.00 6.04
CA LEU A 49 -0.24 -21.06 7.01
C LEU A 49 -0.99 -22.39 6.86
N SER A 50 -1.32 -23.01 7.99
CA SER A 50 -2.20 -24.16 8.01
C SER A 50 -3.56 -23.81 7.38
N PRO A 51 -4.32 -24.80 6.88
CA PRO A 51 -5.68 -24.55 6.39
C PRO A 51 -6.55 -23.79 7.38
N THR A 52 -6.41 -24.06 8.67
CA THR A 52 -7.14 -23.37 9.75
C THR A 52 -6.70 -21.91 9.89
N GLN A 53 -5.38 -21.64 9.91
CA GLN A 53 -4.86 -20.28 9.98
C GLN A 53 -5.32 -19.44 8.78
N ARG A 54 -5.30 -20.00 7.57
CA ARG A 54 -5.81 -19.31 6.37
C ARG A 54 -7.28 -18.95 6.48
N LYS A 55 -8.10 -19.87 7.00
CA LYS A 55 -9.53 -19.60 7.25
C LYS A 55 -9.73 -18.50 8.29
N MET A 56 -8.96 -18.53 9.38
CA MET A 56 -9.03 -17.48 10.41
C MET A 56 -8.63 -16.09 9.89
N MET A 57 -7.72 -16.00 8.92
CA MET A 57 -7.32 -14.70 8.36
C MET A 57 -8.39 -14.01 7.51
N VAL A 58 -9.35 -14.77 6.98
CA VAL A 58 -10.40 -14.24 6.08
C VAL A 58 -11.78 -14.22 6.74
N GLN A 59 -11.89 -14.73 7.97
CA GLN A 59 -13.16 -14.71 8.69
C GLN A 59 -13.47 -13.27 9.15
N PRO A 60 -14.76 -12.90 9.25
CA PRO A 60 -15.15 -11.65 9.88
C PRO A 60 -14.67 -11.58 11.33
N PHE A 61 -14.26 -10.39 11.77
CA PHE A 61 -13.95 -10.15 13.19
C PHE A 61 -15.21 -10.36 14.03
N ASN A 62 -15.05 -11.01 15.18
CA ASN A 62 -16.14 -11.10 16.15
C ASN A 62 -16.16 -9.88 17.08
N GLU A 63 -17.31 -9.59 17.69
CA GLU A 63 -17.46 -8.43 18.58
C GLU A 63 -16.45 -8.46 19.73
N GLU A 64 -16.14 -9.64 20.27
CA GLU A 64 -15.22 -9.81 21.40
C GLU A 64 -13.77 -9.51 21.03
N GLU A 65 -13.32 -9.90 19.83
CA GLU A 65 -12.02 -9.53 19.27
C GLU A 65 -11.90 -8.01 19.13
N ILE A 66 -12.92 -7.36 18.56
CA ILE A 66 -12.94 -5.91 18.38
C ILE A 66 -12.92 -5.22 19.76
N ARG A 67 -13.76 -5.68 20.68
CA ARG A 67 -13.83 -5.16 22.06
C ARG A 67 -12.48 -5.31 22.76
N CYS A 68 -11.85 -6.48 22.67
CA CYS A 68 -10.53 -6.71 23.26
C CYS A 68 -9.48 -5.76 22.66
N ALA A 69 -9.45 -5.60 21.33
CA ALA A 69 -8.53 -4.68 20.67
C ALA A 69 -8.72 -3.23 21.15
N VAL A 70 -9.97 -2.76 21.22
CA VAL A 70 -10.32 -1.41 21.71
C VAL A 70 -9.91 -1.22 23.17
N TRP A 71 -10.14 -2.21 24.04
CA TRP A 71 -9.80 -2.11 25.47
C TRP A 71 -8.30 -2.16 25.75
N ASN A 72 -7.55 -2.89 24.93
CA ASN A 72 -6.09 -2.96 25.01
C ASN A 72 -5.42 -1.64 24.60
N CYS A 73 -6.10 -0.76 23.86
CA CYS A 73 -5.59 0.58 23.55
C CYS A 73 -5.72 1.53 24.76
N GLY A 74 -4.74 2.40 24.96
CA GLY A 74 -4.82 3.47 25.96
C GLY A 74 -5.96 4.44 25.66
N SER A 75 -6.74 4.83 26.68
CA SER A 75 -7.89 5.73 26.50
C SER A 75 -7.47 7.16 26.13
N ASP A 76 -6.25 7.55 26.47
CA ASP A 76 -5.60 8.85 26.26
C ASP A 76 -4.83 8.97 24.94
N LYS A 77 -4.88 7.94 24.08
CA LYS A 77 -4.28 7.97 22.74
C LYS A 77 -4.86 9.14 21.93
N SER A 78 -4.01 9.72 21.07
CA SER A 78 -4.40 10.84 20.21
C SER A 78 -5.61 10.48 19.33
N PRO A 79 -6.53 11.43 19.09
CA PRO A 79 -7.67 11.21 18.23
C PRO A 79 -7.27 11.08 16.75
N GLY A 80 -8.15 10.47 15.96
CA GLY A 80 -8.05 10.47 14.50
C GLY A 80 -8.49 11.80 13.88
N SER A 81 -8.62 11.82 12.55
CA SER A 81 -9.17 12.98 11.82
C SER A 81 -10.63 13.29 12.16
N ASP A 82 -11.33 12.36 12.80
CA ASP A 82 -12.70 12.50 13.32
C ASP A 82 -12.75 13.21 14.68
N GLY A 83 -11.61 13.42 15.33
CA GLY A 83 -11.53 14.08 16.64
C GLY A 83 -11.87 13.18 17.84
N PHE A 84 -12.18 11.89 17.64
CA PHE A 84 -12.50 10.96 18.71
C PHE A 84 -11.30 10.10 19.10
N ASN A 85 -11.15 9.84 20.40
CA ASN A 85 -10.14 8.92 20.93
C ASN A 85 -10.79 7.65 21.50
N PHE A 86 -9.96 6.71 21.95
CA PHE A 86 -10.42 5.46 22.55
C PHE A 86 -11.26 5.65 23.82
N LYS A 87 -11.12 6.76 24.57
CA LYS A 87 -12.00 7.06 25.71
C LYS A 87 -13.45 7.23 25.24
N PHE A 88 -13.67 7.95 24.15
CA PHE A 88 -15.00 8.13 23.55
C PHE A 88 -15.57 6.78 23.09
N ILE A 89 -14.81 6.01 22.31
CA ILE A 89 -15.25 4.72 21.77
C ILE A 89 -15.63 3.74 22.89
N LYS A 90 -14.81 3.64 23.94
CA LYS A 90 -15.10 2.79 25.10
C LYS A 90 -16.34 3.24 25.87
N HIS A 91 -16.55 4.55 26.00
CA HIS A 91 -17.70 5.11 26.72
C HIS A 91 -19.02 4.83 25.99
N PHE A 92 -19.03 5.00 24.67
CA PHE A 92 -20.23 4.82 23.83
C PHE A 92 -20.27 3.47 23.10
N TRP A 93 -19.59 2.44 23.64
CA TRP A 93 -19.50 1.14 22.96
C TRP A 93 -20.87 0.51 22.72
N LYS A 94 -21.84 0.67 23.64
CA LYS A 94 -23.18 0.06 23.52
C LYS A 94 -24.02 0.67 22.39
N GLU A 95 -23.75 1.93 22.07
CA GLU A 95 -24.42 2.71 21.05
C GLU A 95 -23.74 2.58 19.67
N LEU A 96 -22.41 2.34 19.65
CA LEU A 96 -21.61 2.25 18.43
C LEU A 96 -21.51 0.83 17.85
N LYS A 97 -21.68 -0.22 18.67
CA LYS A 97 -21.49 -1.62 18.26
C LYS A 97 -22.67 -2.21 17.49
#